data_AF-A0A5D2KIQ7-F1
#
_entry.id   AF-A0A5D2KIQ7-F1
#
_cell.length_a   1.000
_cell.length_b   1.000
_cell.length_c   1.000
_cell.angle_alpha   90.00
_cell.angle_beta   90.00
_cell.angle_gamma   90.00
#
_symmetry.space_group_name_H-M   'P 1'
#
loop_
_entity.id
_entity.type
_entity.pdbx_description
1 polymer ?
#
loop_
_entity_poly.entity_id
_entity_poly.type
_entity_poly.pdbx_seq_one_letter_code
_entity_poly.pdbx_strand_id
1 'polypeptide(L)'
;MRPADLMRAIVPVFPPSESHLVRDGYLSGERRPGELRCDPSELFMLFDMDTDGLISFKEYIFFVTLLSIPESSFSIAFKMFDVDNNEEIDKEEFKKVMALMRANNRQGAVHRDGLRTGLKVTGSVEDGGLVEYFFGKDGKARLQHDKFIEFMRKLQDEILRLEFDHYDYKVRGSMSAKDFALSMVASADMSHLGRLLERVDELNNEPHLREIRINLDEFKHFAELRRKLQPFSLALFSYGKINGLLTKDDFKRAAYHVCGIPLTDNIVEIIFHVFDTNRDGHLSSDEFVRVLLKRERDIAQPVESGIFGLLSCCWHCSNNSSIGRVIT
;
A
#
# COMPACT_ATOMS: atom_id res chain seq x y z
N MET A 1 6.93 14.06 -12.58
CA MET A 1 7.80 12.90 -12.29
C MET A 1 7.56 11.86 -13.37
N ARG A 2 8.46 10.90 -13.63
CA ARG A 2 8.13 9.83 -14.58
C ARG A 2 7.10 8.89 -13.92
N PRO A 3 6.24 8.20 -14.70
CA PRO A 3 5.35 7.17 -14.16
C PRO A 3 6.07 6.09 -13.34
N ALA A 4 7.31 5.73 -13.72
CA ALA A 4 8.15 4.80 -12.95
C ALA A 4 8.55 5.34 -11.57
N ASP A 5 8.63 6.66 -11.39
CA ASP A 5 8.91 7.30 -10.09
C ASP A 5 7.68 7.29 -9.17
N LEU A 6 6.47 7.14 -9.74
CA LEU A 6 5.21 7.25 -9.02
C LEU A 6 5.07 6.15 -7.96
N MET A 7 5.44 4.91 -8.28
CA MET A 7 5.42 3.81 -7.31
C MET A 7 6.32 4.12 -6.10
N ARG A 8 7.55 4.59 -6.32
CA ARG A 8 8.50 4.89 -5.23
C ARG A 8 8.14 6.13 -4.42
N ALA A 9 7.35 7.04 -5.01
CA ALA A 9 6.80 8.18 -4.27
C ALA A 9 5.72 7.77 -3.27
N ILE A 10 5.13 6.58 -3.44
CA ILE A 10 3.91 6.15 -2.75
C ILE A 10 4.17 4.97 -1.84
N VAL A 11 4.92 3.99 -2.33
CA VAL A 11 5.28 2.79 -1.59
C VAL A 11 6.64 3.05 -0.93
N PRO A 12 6.72 3.04 0.41
CA PRO A 12 8.01 3.09 1.08
C PRO A 12 8.79 1.82 0.75
N VAL A 13 9.92 1.98 0.09
CA VAL A 13 10.82 0.90 -0.31
C VAL A 13 12.26 1.25 0.02
N PHE A 14 13.05 0.22 0.31
CA PHE A 14 14.51 0.33 0.35
C PHE A 14 15.11 0.07 -1.03
N PRO A 15 16.34 0.53 -1.31
CA PRO A 15 17.07 0.13 -2.50
C PRO A 15 17.19 -1.41 -2.57
N PRO A 16 17.04 -2.03 -3.75
CA PRO A 16 17.20 -3.47 -3.90
C PRO A 16 18.62 -3.86 -3.49
N SER A 17 18.74 -4.90 -2.67
CA SER A 17 20.02 -5.36 -2.10
C SER A 17 20.99 -5.88 -3.16
N GLU A 18 20.49 -6.35 -4.30
CA GLU A 18 21.30 -6.77 -5.45
C GLU A 18 21.65 -5.61 -6.40
N SER A 19 21.21 -4.37 -6.10
CA SER A 19 21.52 -3.15 -6.84
C SER A 19 22.73 -2.44 -6.24
N HIS A 20 23.51 -1.78 -7.10
CA HIS A 20 24.57 -0.85 -6.71
C HIS A 20 24.08 0.60 -6.65
N LEU A 21 22.78 0.82 -6.92
CA LEU A 21 22.15 2.13 -6.95
C LEU A 21 21.48 2.42 -5.61
N VAL A 22 21.85 3.53 -4.99
CA VAL A 22 21.25 3.99 -3.72
C VAL A 22 19.99 4.82 -3.98
N ARG A 23 19.87 5.44 -5.15
CA ARG A 23 18.70 6.23 -5.57
C ARG A 23 18.58 6.27 -7.10
N ASP A 24 17.37 6.48 -7.58
CA ASP A 24 17.12 6.76 -9.00
C ASP A 24 17.42 8.23 -9.32
N GLY A 25 17.78 8.48 -10.58
CA GLY A 25 18.23 9.79 -11.06
C GLY A 25 19.64 10.19 -10.58
N TYR A 26 20.08 11.37 -10.98
CA TYR A 26 21.40 11.91 -10.66
C TYR A 26 21.32 13.43 -10.47
N LEU A 27 22.12 13.96 -9.56
CA LEU A 27 22.28 15.40 -9.42
C LEU A 27 23.17 15.94 -10.54
N SER A 28 23.03 17.23 -10.84
CA SER A 28 23.90 17.88 -11.81
C SER A 28 25.37 17.73 -11.38
N GLY A 29 26.20 17.17 -12.27
CA GLY A 29 27.62 16.87 -12.01
C GLY A 29 27.92 15.44 -11.54
N GLU A 30 26.92 14.63 -11.22
CA GLU A 30 27.12 13.20 -10.93
C GLU A 30 27.23 12.38 -12.21
N ARG A 31 28.03 11.30 -12.17
CA ARG A 31 28.02 10.29 -13.24
C ARG A 31 26.68 9.56 -13.19
N ARG A 32 26.02 9.38 -14.34
CA ARG A 32 24.76 8.61 -14.45
C ARG A 32 24.98 7.23 -13.85
N PRO A 33 24.36 6.90 -12.70
CA PRO A 33 24.67 5.67 -12.01
C PRO A 33 24.01 4.45 -12.69
N GLY A 34 23.03 4.67 -13.56
CA GLY A 34 22.16 3.66 -14.17
C GLY A 34 20.70 4.02 -13.89
N GLU A 35 19.75 3.28 -14.47
CA GLU A 35 18.32 3.43 -14.17
C GLU A 35 17.87 2.22 -13.35
N LEU A 36 17.14 2.44 -12.26
CA LEU A 36 16.44 1.36 -11.57
C LEU A 36 15.28 0.93 -12.47
N ARG A 37 15.40 -0.25 -13.09
CA ARG A 37 14.41 -0.76 -14.05
C ARG A 37 13.10 -1.05 -13.33
N CYS A 38 12.06 -0.33 -13.73
CA CYS A 38 10.68 -0.66 -13.46
C CYS A 38 9.97 -0.44 -14.79
N ASP A 39 9.36 -1.48 -15.36
CA ASP A 39 8.71 -1.34 -16.65
C ASP A 39 7.55 -0.32 -16.54
N PRO A 40 7.30 0.48 -17.58
CA PRO A 40 6.19 1.42 -17.58
C PRO A 40 4.88 0.67 -17.33
N SER A 41 4.09 1.13 -16.35
CA SER A 41 2.76 0.60 -16.11
C SER A 41 1.74 1.28 -17.03
N GLU A 42 1.10 0.50 -17.89
CA GLU A 42 0.00 0.99 -18.74
C GLU A 42 -1.13 1.62 -17.89
N LEU A 43 -1.37 1.07 -16.71
CA LEU A 43 -2.38 1.58 -15.79
C LEU A 43 -1.97 2.93 -15.19
N PHE A 44 -0.68 3.17 -14.94
CA PHE A 44 -0.21 4.47 -14.43
C PHE A 44 -0.19 5.53 -15.53
N MET A 45 0.00 5.14 -16.79
CA MET A 45 -0.17 6.04 -17.93
C MET A 45 -1.59 6.61 -18.02
N LEU A 46 -2.62 5.93 -17.45
CA LEU A 46 -3.97 6.50 -17.38
C LEU A 46 -4.05 7.74 -16.48
N PHE A 47 -3.08 7.92 -15.58
CA PHE A 47 -3.02 9.06 -14.67
C PHE A 47 -2.18 10.21 -15.22
N ASP A 48 -1.46 10.01 -16.34
CA ASP A 48 -0.98 11.08 -17.21
C ASP A 48 -2.16 11.57 -18.05
N MET A 49 -2.88 12.55 -17.51
CA MET A 49 -4.17 13.01 -18.03
C MET A 49 -4.01 13.98 -19.19
N ASP A 50 -2.90 14.73 -19.24
CA ASP A 50 -2.57 15.61 -20.36
C ASP A 50 -1.66 14.96 -21.43
N THR A 51 -1.24 13.71 -21.21
CA THR A 51 -0.46 12.87 -22.13
C THR A 51 0.92 13.45 -22.46
N ASP A 52 1.50 14.23 -21.56
CA ASP A 52 2.80 14.84 -21.74
C ASP A 52 3.98 13.89 -21.41
N GLY A 53 3.68 12.67 -20.95
CA GLY A 53 4.63 11.63 -20.56
C GLY A 53 5.15 11.77 -19.13
N LEU A 54 4.64 12.74 -18.36
CA LEU A 54 5.01 13.03 -16.99
C LEU A 54 3.77 13.06 -16.09
N ILE A 55 3.98 12.73 -14.83
CA ILE A 55 2.95 12.90 -13.79
C ILE A 55 3.20 14.24 -13.11
N SER A 56 2.34 15.21 -13.37
CA SER A 56 2.26 16.48 -12.66
C SER A 56 1.86 16.26 -11.20
N PHE A 57 2.09 17.27 -10.35
CA PHE A 57 1.66 17.18 -8.95
C PHE A 57 0.14 17.00 -8.80
N LYS A 58 -0.65 17.55 -9.73
CA LYS A 58 -2.11 17.44 -9.68
C LYS A 58 -2.58 16.01 -9.95
N GLU A 59 -1.96 15.37 -10.94
CA GLU A 59 -2.20 13.96 -11.29
C GLU A 59 -1.70 13.02 -10.20
N TYR A 60 -0.55 13.32 -9.59
CA TYR A 60 -0.06 12.59 -8.41
C TYR A 60 -1.07 12.61 -7.25
N ILE A 61 -1.59 13.79 -6.87
CA ILE A 61 -2.57 13.88 -5.78
C ILE A 61 -3.84 13.12 -6.15
N PHE A 62 -4.27 13.19 -7.40
CA PHE A 62 -5.42 12.44 -7.91
C PHE A 62 -5.21 10.92 -7.77
N PHE A 63 -4.06 10.41 -8.22
CA PHE A 63 -3.66 9.00 -8.09
C PHE A 63 -3.66 8.54 -6.62
N VAL A 64 -2.94 9.25 -5.74
CA VAL A 64 -2.83 8.88 -4.32
C VAL A 64 -4.20 8.86 -3.64
N THR A 65 -5.07 9.79 -4.02
CA THR A 65 -6.42 9.89 -3.45
C THR A 65 -7.27 8.67 -3.79
N LEU A 66 -7.24 8.19 -5.03
CA LEU A 66 -7.93 6.96 -5.42
C LEU A 66 -7.30 5.73 -4.75
N LEU A 67 -5.97 5.62 -4.75
CA LEU A 67 -5.27 4.48 -4.16
C LEU A 67 -5.53 4.34 -2.65
N SER A 68 -5.76 5.45 -1.96
CA SER A 68 -6.02 5.48 -0.52
C SER A 68 -7.38 4.92 -0.10
N ILE A 69 -8.31 4.66 -1.05
CA ILE A 69 -9.58 4.03 -0.72
C ILE A 69 -9.31 2.55 -0.40
N PRO A 70 -9.61 2.07 0.82
CA PRO A 70 -9.43 0.65 1.13
C PRO A 70 -10.48 -0.19 0.40
N GLU A 71 -10.13 -1.42 0.04
CA GLU A 71 -11.02 -2.30 -0.74
C GLU A 71 -12.34 -2.60 -0.02
N SER A 72 -12.32 -2.73 1.31
CA SER A 72 -13.53 -2.88 2.13
C SER A 72 -14.52 -1.72 1.97
N SER A 73 -14.04 -0.57 1.49
CA SER A 73 -14.82 0.64 1.29
C SER A 73 -15.09 0.94 -0.18
N PHE A 74 -14.70 0.10 -1.15
CA PHE A 74 -14.93 0.39 -2.57
C PHE A 74 -16.41 0.53 -2.92
N SER A 75 -17.28 -0.36 -2.44
CA SER A 75 -18.73 -0.24 -2.68
C SER A 75 -19.35 0.98 -1.99
N ILE A 76 -18.82 1.37 -0.83
CA ILE A 76 -19.28 2.59 -0.14
C ILE A 76 -18.82 3.81 -0.93
N ALA A 77 -17.58 3.82 -1.41
CA ALA A 77 -17.05 4.88 -2.26
C ALA A 77 -17.87 5.01 -3.55
N PHE A 78 -18.23 3.91 -4.22
CA PHE A 78 -19.09 3.96 -5.40
C PHE A 78 -20.42 4.68 -5.12
N LYS A 79 -21.11 4.30 -4.04
CA LYS A 79 -22.36 4.94 -3.61
C LYS A 79 -22.20 6.41 -3.21
N MET A 80 -21.00 6.84 -2.84
CA MET A 80 -20.71 8.25 -2.59
C MET A 80 -20.51 9.05 -3.89
N PHE A 81 -20.07 8.37 -4.95
CA PHE A 81 -19.86 8.97 -6.27
C PHE A 81 -21.19 9.07 -7.04
N ASP A 82 -22.04 8.06 -6.95
CA ASP A 82 -23.41 8.04 -7.50
C ASP A 82 -24.32 8.97 -6.65
N VAL A 83 -24.45 10.23 -7.06
CA VAL A 83 -25.15 11.26 -6.27
C VAL A 83 -26.66 11.16 -6.44
N ASP A 84 -27.11 10.77 -7.64
CA ASP A 84 -28.52 10.63 -7.95
C ASP A 84 -29.10 9.24 -7.64
N ASN A 85 -28.26 8.29 -7.21
CA ASN A 85 -28.59 6.90 -6.88
C ASN A 85 -29.16 6.12 -8.07
N ASN A 86 -28.64 6.37 -9.28
CA ASN A 86 -29.05 5.67 -10.49
C ASN A 86 -28.26 4.36 -10.73
N GLU A 87 -27.40 3.96 -9.79
CA GLU A 87 -26.49 2.80 -9.82
C GLU A 87 -25.34 2.89 -10.85
N GLU A 88 -25.15 4.05 -11.46
CA GLU A 88 -24.09 4.36 -12.38
C GLU A 88 -23.42 5.69 -11.98
N ILE A 89 -22.12 5.82 -12.23
CA ILE A 89 -21.42 7.10 -12.05
C ILE A 89 -21.28 7.77 -13.40
N ASP A 90 -21.57 9.06 -13.47
CA ASP A 90 -21.30 9.87 -14.65
C ASP A 90 -20.05 10.74 -14.55
N LYS A 91 -19.67 11.32 -15.68
CA LYS A 91 -18.45 12.13 -15.78
C LYS A 91 -18.45 13.30 -14.78
N GLU A 92 -19.59 13.96 -14.58
CA GLU A 92 -19.69 15.12 -13.70
C GLU A 92 -19.73 14.72 -12.23
N GLU A 93 -20.40 13.63 -11.91
CA GLU A 93 -20.39 13.00 -10.59
C GLU A 93 -18.98 12.58 -10.16
N PHE A 94 -18.28 11.86 -11.04
CA PHE A 94 -16.90 11.47 -10.82
C PHE A 94 -16.01 12.69 -10.57
N LYS A 95 -16.11 13.74 -11.42
CA LYS A 95 -15.33 14.98 -11.23
C LYS A 95 -15.62 15.66 -9.90
N LYS A 96 -16.89 15.75 -9.49
CA LYS A 96 -17.29 16.38 -8.21
C LYS A 96 -16.66 15.68 -7.03
N VAL A 97 -16.77 14.35 -6.96
CA VAL A 97 -16.19 13.63 -5.82
C VAL A 97 -14.67 13.69 -5.86
N MET A 98 -14.05 13.61 -7.04
CA MET A 98 -12.60 13.78 -7.15
C MET A 98 -12.13 15.19 -6.74
N ALA A 99 -12.91 16.24 -7.00
CA ALA A 99 -12.62 17.58 -6.48
C ALA A 99 -12.74 17.65 -4.95
N LEU A 100 -13.78 17.02 -4.38
CA LEU A 100 -13.98 16.95 -2.93
C LEU A 100 -12.86 16.18 -2.21
N MET A 101 -12.47 15.02 -2.75
CA MET A 101 -11.41 14.22 -2.17
C MET A 101 -10.04 14.94 -2.23
N ARG A 102 -9.75 15.66 -3.32
CA ARG A 102 -8.56 16.53 -3.44
C ARG A 102 -8.55 17.66 -2.40
N ALA A 103 -9.71 18.29 -2.17
CA ALA A 103 -9.83 19.39 -1.20
C ALA A 103 -9.58 18.94 0.24
N ASN A 104 -9.89 17.68 0.55
CA ASN A 104 -9.83 17.12 1.90
C ASN A 104 -8.59 16.24 2.17
N ASN A 105 -7.78 15.93 1.15
CA ASN A 105 -6.51 15.23 1.33
C ASN A 105 -5.48 16.19 1.95
N ARG A 106 -4.78 15.79 3.02
CA ARG A 106 -3.82 16.66 3.75
C ARG A 106 -2.70 17.18 2.85
N GLN A 107 -2.29 16.41 1.85
CA GLN A 107 -1.32 16.82 0.83
C GLN A 107 -1.90 17.86 -0.16
N GLY A 108 -3.22 17.90 -0.37
CA GLY A 108 -3.93 18.93 -1.14
C GLY A 108 -4.31 20.16 -0.30
N ALA A 109 -4.70 19.96 0.97
CA ALA A 109 -5.12 21.01 1.89
C ALA A 109 -3.94 21.89 2.37
N VAL A 110 -2.76 21.32 2.62
CA VAL A 110 -1.53 22.09 2.94
C VAL A 110 -1.10 22.99 1.77
N HIS A 111 -1.49 22.66 0.53
CA HIS A 111 -1.29 23.50 -0.65
C HIS A 111 -2.34 24.59 -0.84
N ARG A 112 -3.40 24.63 -0.04
CA ARG A 112 -4.44 25.67 -0.09
C ARG A 112 -3.94 26.99 0.51
N ASP A 113 -3.06 26.93 1.51
CA ASP A 113 -2.59 28.12 2.26
C ASP A 113 -1.24 28.68 1.80
N GLY A 114 -0.68 28.20 0.68
CA GLY A 114 0.45 28.87 0.02
C GLY A 114 1.79 28.90 0.77
N LEU A 115 1.97 28.12 1.85
CA LEU A 115 3.21 28.11 2.64
C LEU A 115 4.40 27.35 2.01
N ARG A 116 4.19 26.67 0.87
CA ARG A 116 5.28 26.32 -0.06
C ARG A 116 5.11 27.15 -1.33
N THR A 117 5.97 28.14 -1.49
CA THR A 117 6.10 28.97 -2.69
C THR A 117 6.30 28.09 -3.93
N GLY A 118 5.29 27.97 -4.80
CA GLY A 118 5.52 27.55 -6.19
C GLY A 118 4.39 26.88 -6.96
N LEU A 119 3.46 26.13 -6.33
CA LEU A 119 2.46 25.36 -7.08
C LEU A 119 1.02 25.73 -6.70
N LYS A 120 0.40 26.63 -7.47
CA LYS A 120 -1.05 26.84 -7.43
C LYS A 120 -1.73 25.62 -8.05
N VAL A 121 -2.42 24.83 -7.24
CA VAL A 121 -3.34 23.77 -7.71
C VAL A 121 -4.67 24.42 -8.14
N THR A 122 -4.60 25.31 -9.13
CA THR A 122 -5.78 25.90 -9.78
C THR A 122 -5.71 25.54 -11.26
N GLY A 123 -6.68 24.78 -11.75
CA GLY A 123 -6.80 24.36 -13.16
C GLY A 123 -7.40 22.96 -13.29
N SER A 124 -8.33 22.79 -14.24
CA SER A 124 -8.93 21.50 -14.62
C SER A 124 -7.85 20.58 -15.19
N VAL A 125 -7.79 19.36 -14.69
CA VAL A 125 -7.00 18.25 -15.25
C VAL A 125 -7.96 17.23 -15.88
N GLU A 126 -9.20 17.62 -16.17
CA GLU A 126 -10.34 16.70 -15.98
C GLU A 126 -10.88 16.06 -17.27
N ASP A 127 -10.21 16.16 -18.41
CA ASP A 127 -10.79 15.73 -19.70
C ASP A 127 -9.95 14.70 -20.48
N GLY A 128 -8.88 14.16 -19.91
CA GLY A 128 -8.04 13.12 -20.54
C GLY A 128 -7.69 11.96 -19.61
N GLY A 129 -6.92 11.00 -20.13
CA GLY A 129 -6.45 9.82 -19.39
C GLY A 129 -7.59 8.99 -18.79
N LEU A 130 -7.62 8.90 -17.46
CA LEU A 130 -8.58 8.08 -16.71
C LEU A 130 -10.04 8.48 -16.92
N VAL A 131 -10.32 9.77 -17.14
CA VAL A 131 -11.69 10.23 -17.42
C VAL A 131 -12.15 9.73 -18.78
N GLU A 132 -11.29 9.78 -19.80
CA GLU A 132 -11.59 9.21 -21.11
C GLU A 132 -11.73 7.68 -21.04
N TYR A 133 -10.91 7.01 -20.23
CA TYR A 133 -10.98 5.57 -20.01
C TYR A 133 -12.34 5.12 -19.46
N PHE A 134 -12.91 5.84 -18.49
CA PHE A 134 -14.21 5.49 -17.92
C PHE A 134 -15.41 5.96 -18.74
N PHE A 135 -15.35 7.16 -19.32
CA PHE A 135 -16.51 7.83 -19.89
C PHE A 135 -16.48 7.94 -21.42
N GLY A 136 -15.40 7.48 -22.05
CA GLY A 136 -15.16 7.60 -23.49
C GLY A 136 -14.80 9.02 -23.92
N LYS A 137 -14.37 9.17 -25.18
CA LYS A 137 -14.00 10.46 -25.79
C LYS A 137 -15.15 11.47 -25.82
N ASP A 138 -16.38 10.98 -25.93
CA ASP A 138 -17.58 11.83 -25.92
C ASP A 138 -18.08 12.13 -24.50
N GLY A 139 -17.52 11.47 -23.47
CA GLY A 139 -17.87 11.63 -22.07
C GLY A 139 -19.27 11.15 -21.71
N LYS A 140 -19.92 10.35 -22.57
CA LYS A 140 -21.32 9.93 -22.39
C LYS A 140 -21.48 8.56 -21.77
N ALA A 141 -20.43 7.74 -21.77
CA ALA A 141 -20.49 6.44 -21.11
C ALA A 141 -20.70 6.63 -19.60
N ARG A 142 -21.17 5.57 -18.95
CA ARG A 142 -21.49 5.56 -17.52
C ARG A 142 -20.69 4.45 -16.85
N LEU A 143 -20.11 4.76 -15.70
CA LEU A 143 -19.24 3.85 -14.96
C LEU A 143 -20.08 3.02 -13.98
N GLN A 144 -20.20 1.73 -14.31
CA GLN A 144 -20.94 0.75 -13.52
C GLN A 144 -20.18 0.36 -12.25
N HIS A 145 -20.93 -0.06 -11.21
CA HIS A 145 -20.38 -0.53 -9.95
C HIS A 145 -19.26 -1.55 -10.14
N ASP A 146 -19.52 -2.66 -10.83
CA ASP A 146 -18.55 -3.74 -10.96
C ASP A 146 -17.28 -3.33 -11.70
N LYS A 147 -17.41 -2.45 -12.70
CA LYS A 147 -16.27 -1.90 -13.45
C LYS A 147 -15.41 -0.99 -12.57
N PHE A 148 -16.03 -0.18 -11.71
CA PHE A 148 -15.32 0.65 -10.75
C PHE A 148 -14.55 -0.23 -9.75
N ILE A 149 -15.20 -1.23 -9.14
CA ILE A 149 -14.54 -2.16 -8.20
C ILE A 149 -13.38 -2.89 -8.87
N GLU A 150 -13.58 -3.40 -10.09
CA GLU A 150 -12.53 -4.10 -10.85
C GLU A 150 -11.34 -3.19 -11.14
N PHE A 151 -11.59 -1.95 -11.57
CA PHE A 151 -10.52 -0.98 -11.79
C PHE A 151 -9.73 -0.71 -10.50
N MET A 152 -10.42 -0.47 -9.38
CA MET A 152 -9.77 -0.17 -8.11
C MET A 152 -8.93 -1.33 -7.60
N ARG A 153 -9.37 -2.59 -7.83
CA ARG A 153 -8.57 -3.80 -7.56
C ARG A 153 -7.33 -3.87 -8.46
N LYS A 154 -7.49 -3.68 -9.78
CA LYS A 154 -6.38 -3.65 -10.73
C LYS A 154 -5.34 -2.60 -10.36
N LEU A 155 -5.77 -1.42 -9.90
CA LEU A 155 -4.89 -0.36 -9.44
C LEU A 155 -4.06 -0.78 -8.22
N GLN A 156 -4.68 -1.44 -7.24
CA GLN A 156 -3.97 -1.93 -6.05
C GLN A 156 -3.03 -3.10 -6.37
N ASP A 157 -3.46 -4.02 -7.23
CA ASP A 157 -2.64 -5.14 -7.72
C ASP A 157 -1.42 -4.65 -8.50
N GLU A 158 -1.57 -3.58 -9.28
CA GLU A 158 -0.49 -3.01 -10.06
C GLU A 158 0.56 -2.34 -9.16
N ILE A 159 0.15 -1.60 -8.14
CA ILE A 159 1.07 -1.07 -7.11
C ILE A 159 1.87 -2.20 -6.46
N LEU A 160 1.21 -3.29 -6.14
CA LEU A 160 1.84 -4.45 -5.52
C LEU A 160 2.82 -5.16 -6.48
N ARG A 161 2.46 -5.29 -7.76
CA ARG A 161 3.34 -5.82 -8.80
C ARG A 161 4.58 -4.95 -8.99
N LEU A 162 4.42 -3.64 -9.08
CA LEU A 162 5.55 -2.72 -9.25
C LEU A 162 6.46 -2.70 -8.01
N GLU A 163 5.90 -2.86 -6.81
CA GLU A 163 6.71 -3.07 -5.59
C GLU A 163 7.56 -4.34 -5.71
N PHE A 164 6.97 -5.45 -6.19
CA PHE A 164 7.70 -6.69 -6.43
C PHE A 164 8.81 -6.49 -7.48
N ASP A 165 8.49 -5.88 -8.62
CA ASP A 165 9.43 -5.66 -9.73
C ASP A 165 10.61 -4.77 -9.32
N HIS A 166 10.37 -3.81 -8.41
CA HIS A 166 11.44 -3.01 -7.82
C HIS A 166 12.47 -3.89 -7.11
N TYR A 167 12.04 -4.90 -6.37
CA TYR A 167 12.90 -5.83 -5.65
C TYR A 167 13.42 -6.99 -6.52
N ASP A 168 12.69 -7.40 -7.56
CA ASP A 168 13.18 -8.27 -8.64
C ASP A 168 14.05 -7.48 -9.64
N TYR A 169 15.07 -6.80 -9.11
CA TYR A 169 15.94 -5.90 -9.86
C TYR A 169 16.61 -6.56 -11.09
N LYS A 170 16.83 -7.88 -11.02
CA LYS A 170 17.46 -8.67 -12.10
C LYS A 170 16.46 -9.28 -13.08
N VAL A 171 15.15 -9.03 -12.91
CA VAL A 171 14.07 -9.51 -13.78
C VAL A 171 14.10 -11.03 -13.93
N ARG A 172 14.12 -11.73 -12.80
CA ARG A 172 14.19 -13.20 -12.73
C ARG A 172 12.83 -13.85 -12.49
N GLY A 173 11.79 -13.05 -12.22
CA GLY A 173 10.51 -13.49 -11.69
C GLY A 173 10.56 -13.81 -10.19
N SER A 174 11.63 -13.41 -9.48
CA SER A 174 11.82 -13.71 -8.06
C SER A 174 12.78 -12.74 -7.38
N MET A 175 12.45 -12.30 -6.17
CA MET A 175 13.34 -11.47 -5.33
C MET A 175 14.12 -12.31 -4.31
N SER A 176 15.19 -11.76 -3.73
CA SER A 176 15.95 -12.42 -2.66
C SER A 176 15.19 -12.37 -1.32
N ALA A 177 15.54 -13.27 -0.39
CA ALA A 177 15.05 -13.20 0.99
C ALA A 177 15.33 -11.84 1.66
N LYS A 178 16.51 -11.27 1.39
CA LYS A 178 16.89 -9.95 1.90
C LYS A 178 16.00 -8.84 1.34
N ASP A 179 15.71 -8.86 0.05
CA ASP A 179 14.81 -7.89 -0.59
C ASP A 179 13.37 -8.02 -0.08
N PHE A 180 12.89 -9.24 0.09
CA PHE A 180 11.59 -9.49 0.72
C PHE A 180 11.55 -8.95 2.16
N ALA A 181 12.60 -9.19 2.95
CA ALA A 181 12.70 -8.67 4.31
C ALA A 181 12.75 -7.13 4.36
N LEU A 182 13.51 -6.50 3.46
CA LEU A 182 13.52 -5.05 3.27
C LEU A 182 12.12 -4.52 2.97
N SER A 183 11.38 -5.19 2.08
CA SER A 183 10.01 -4.81 1.75
C SER A 183 9.09 -4.89 2.98
N MET A 184 9.29 -5.84 3.90
CA MET A 184 8.48 -5.94 5.12
C MET A 184 8.74 -4.77 6.09
N VAL A 185 10.00 -4.36 6.24
CA VAL A 185 10.42 -3.39 7.28
C VAL A 185 10.46 -1.94 6.80
N ALA A 186 10.20 -1.68 5.52
CA ALA A 186 10.26 -0.33 4.92
C ALA A 186 9.33 0.72 5.56
N SER A 187 8.29 0.29 6.28
CA SER A 187 7.38 1.19 7.01
C SER A 187 7.43 0.97 8.53
N ALA A 188 8.46 0.27 9.02
CA ALA A 188 8.62 0.04 10.45
C ALA A 188 8.81 1.36 11.21
N ASP A 189 8.54 1.34 12.52
CA ASP A 189 8.83 2.50 13.34
C ASP A 189 10.34 2.77 13.43
N MET A 190 10.74 4.05 13.34
CA MET A 190 12.14 4.46 13.35
C MET A 190 12.87 4.03 14.62
N SER A 191 12.17 3.90 15.75
CA SER A 191 12.74 3.42 17.02
C SER A 191 13.22 1.97 16.96
N HIS A 192 12.66 1.15 16.07
CA HIS A 192 12.99 -0.27 15.92
C HIS A 192 13.67 -0.60 14.59
N LEU A 193 13.65 0.34 13.63
CA LEU A 193 14.15 0.12 12.28
C LEU A 193 15.62 -0.32 12.25
N GLY A 194 16.49 0.29 13.08
CA GLY A 194 17.91 -0.09 13.13
C GLY A 194 18.11 -1.58 13.45
N ARG A 195 17.44 -2.08 14.48
CA ARG A 195 17.49 -3.49 14.88
C ARG A 195 16.92 -4.41 13.80
N LEU A 196 15.82 -4.00 13.15
CA LEU A 196 15.23 -4.77 12.06
C LEU A 196 16.17 -4.86 10.84
N LEU A 197 16.86 -3.77 10.50
CA LEU A 197 17.83 -3.76 9.41
C LEU A 197 19.05 -4.63 9.72
N GLU A 198 19.51 -4.66 10.97
CA GLU A 198 20.54 -5.62 11.39
C GLU A 198 20.10 -7.08 11.15
N ARG A 199 18.85 -7.43 11.52
CA ARG A 199 18.28 -8.77 11.26
C ARG A 199 18.19 -9.07 9.76
N VAL A 200 17.81 -8.08 8.95
CA VAL A 200 17.77 -8.19 7.48
C VAL A 200 19.17 -8.44 6.91
N ASP A 201 20.19 -7.77 7.42
CA ASP A 201 21.58 -7.97 6.97
C ASP A 201 22.12 -9.36 7.33
N GLU A 202 21.71 -9.91 8.48
CA GLU A 202 22.07 -11.26 8.92
C GLU A 202 21.57 -12.37 7.99
N LEU A 203 20.51 -12.15 7.18
CA LEU A 203 19.99 -13.14 6.23
C LEU A 203 21.07 -13.63 5.25
N ASN A 204 22.02 -12.78 4.87
CA ASN A 204 23.10 -13.14 3.97
C ASN A 204 24.18 -14.03 4.61
N ASN A 205 24.22 -14.07 5.95
CA ASN A 205 25.19 -14.87 6.69
C ASN A 205 24.73 -16.34 6.81
N GLU A 206 23.43 -16.60 6.65
CA GLU A 206 22.84 -17.93 6.74
C GLU A 206 22.66 -18.53 5.34
N PRO A 207 23.42 -19.59 4.96
CA PRO A 207 23.39 -20.11 3.60
C PRO A 207 22.00 -20.52 3.11
N HIS A 208 21.22 -21.16 4.00
CA HIS A 208 19.87 -21.62 3.67
C HIS A 208 18.91 -20.46 3.40
N LEU A 209 18.96 -19.36 4.16
CA LEU A 209 18.11 -18.18 3.93
C LEU A 209 18.58 -17.36 2.74
N ARG A 210 19.90 -17.23 2.55
CA ARG A 210 20.50 -16.47 1.43
C ARG A 210 20.08 -17.00 0.06
N GLU A 211 19.88 -18.31 -0.06
CA GLU A 211 19.52 -18.98 -1.31
C GLU A 211 18.02 -18.93 -1.60
N ILE A 212 17.18 -18.56 -0.62
CA ILE A 212 15.73 -18.43 -0.80
C ILE A 212 15.42 -17.34 -1.83
N ARG A 213 14.50 -17.69 -2.73
CA ARG A 213 13.91 -16.80 -3.72
C ARG A 213 12.40 -16.78 -3.54
N ILE A 214 11.83 -15.59 -3.54
CA ILE A 214 10.40 -15.36 -3.35
C ILE A 214 9.79 -14.92 -4.67
N ASN A 215 8.79 -15.64 -5.15
CA ASN A 215 8.08 -15.31 -6.39
C ASN A 215 6.92 -14.33 -6.15
N LEU A 216 6.29 -13.85 -7.23
CA LEU A 216 5.20 -12.87 -7.15
C LEU A 216 3.98 -13.38 -6.40
N ASP A 217 3.63 -14.66 -6.51
CA ASP A 217 2.45 -15.22 -5.84
C ASP A 217 2.67 -15.32 -4.33
N GLU A 218 3.86 -15.75 -3.89
CA GLU A 218 4.24 -15.74 -2.47
C GLU A 218 4.22 -14.32 -1.90
N PHE A 219 4.72 -13.34 -2.67
CA PHE A 219 4.68 -11.93 -2.29
C PHE A 219 3.24 -11.41 -2.16
N LYS A 220 2.36 -11.78 -3.09
CA LYS A 220 0.93 -11.44 -3.06
C LYS A 220 0.20 -12.05 -1.87
N HIS A 221 0.45 -13.33 -1.56
CA HIS A 221 -0.10 -13.97 -0.36
C HIS A 221 0.30 -13.22 0.91
N PHE A 222 1.56 -12.82 1.04
CA PHE A 222 1.99 -12.03 2.19
C PHE A 222 1.34 -10.64 2.22
N ALA A 223 1.20 -9.97 1.07
CA ALA A 223 0.50 -8.69 0.99
C ALA A 223 -0.99 -8.80 1.38
N GLU A 224 -1.67 -9.87 0.99
CA GLU A 224 -3.04 -10.16 1.41
C GLU A 224 -3.13 -10.41 2.92
N LEU A 225 -2.13 -11.10 3.49
CA LEU A 225 -2.05 -11.33 4.93
C LEU A 225 -1.94 -10.01 5.69
N ARG A 226 -1.14 -9.05 5.17
CA ARG A 226 -1.05 -7.70 5.73
C ARG A 226 -2.40 -6.97 5.72
N ARG A 227 -3.22 -7.13 4.68
CA ARG A 227 -4.57 -6.52 4.62
C ARG A 227 -5.55 -7.18 5.59
N LYS A 228 -5.29 -8.41 6.00
CA LYS A 228 -6.06 -9.18 6.99
C LYS A 228 -5.36 -9.21 8.35
N LEU A 229 -4.52 -8.22 8.66
CA LEU A 229 -3.68 -8.24 9.87
C LEU A 229 -4.49 -8.19 11.16
N GLN A 230 -5.65 -7.51 11.19
CA GLN A 230 -6.53 -7.47 12.37
C GLN A 230 -7.06 -8.87 12.77
N PRO A 231 -7.80 -9.61 11.91
CA PRO A 231 -8.23 -10.96 12.26
C PRO A 231 -7.06 -11.93 12.45
N PHE A 232 -5.96 -11.75 11.71
CA PHE A 232 -4.76 -12.57 11.89
C PHE A 232 -4.11 -12.36 13.28
N SER A 233 -3.97 -11.11 13.72
CA SER A 233 -3.42 -10.75 15.03
C SER A 233 -4.22 -11.38 16.18
N LEU A 234 -5.56 -11.34 16.08
CA LEU A 234 -6.43 -11.97 17.07
C LEU A 234 -6.20 -13.49 17.14
N ALA A 235 -5.98 -14.13 16.00
CA ALA A 235 -5.66 -15.56 15.94
C ALA A 235 -4.31 -15.85 16.61
N LEU A 236 -3.26 -15.09 16.27
CA LEU A 236 -1.93 -15.27 16.88
C LEU A 236 -1.98 -15.09 18.40
N PHE A 237 -2.70 -14.08 18.89
CA PHE A 237 -2.92 -13.86 20.32
C PHE A 237 -3.61 -15.05 20.99
N SER A 238 -4.63 -15.61 20.33
CA SER A 238 -5.40 -16.76 20.85
C SER A 238 -4.52 -18.02 20.94
N TYR A 239 -3.72 -18.31 19.91
CA TYR A 239 -2.78 -19.44 19.92
C TYR A 239 -1.68 -19.26 20.97
N GLY A 240 -1.09 -18.07 21.05
CA GLY A 240 -0.03 -17.76 22.03
C GLY A 240 -0.51 -17.90 23.47
N LYS A 241 -1.77 -17.55 23.78
CA LYS A 241 -2.34 -17.71 25.12
C LYS A 241 -2.55 -19.17 25.52
N ILE A 242 -2.84 -20.05 24.55
CA ILE A 242 -3.11 -21.47 24.80
C ILE A 242 -1.81 -22.27 24.85
N ASN A 243 -0.88 -22.01 23.92
CA ASN A 243 0.36 -22.79 23.76
C ASN A 243 1.57 -22.17 24.48
N GLY A 244 1.46 -20.94 24.98
CA GLY A 244 2.54 -20.21 25.65
C GLY A 244 3.58 -19.61 24.70
N LEU A 245 3.74 -20.16 23.49
CA LEU A 245 4.71 -19.75 22.47
C LEU A 245 4.07 -19.90 21.08
N LEU A 246 4.35 -18.96 20.17
CA LEU A 246 3.85 -19.02 18.79
C LEU A 246 4.92 -19.67 17.90
N THR A 247 4.63 -20.86 17.40
CA THR A 247 5.52 -21.59 16.49
C THR A 247 5.28 -21.19 15.02
N LYS A 248 6.21 -21.55 14.13
CA LYS A 248 6.05 -21.39 12.67
C LYS A 248 4.79 -22.11 12.16
N ASP A 249 4.49 -23.29 12.71
CA ASP A 249 3.28 -24.06 12.35
C ASP A 249 2.00 -23.37 12.83
N ASP A 250 2.00 -22.78 14.04
CA ASP A 250 0.88 -21.98 14.51
C ASP A 250 0.63 -20.77 13.59
N PHE A 251 1.70 -20.10 13.17
CA PHE A 251 1.63 -18.97 12.25
C PHE A 251 1.02 -19.37 10.90
N LYS A 252 1.49 -20.47 10.29
CA LYS A 252 0.94 -21.02 9.04
C LYS A 252 -0.53 -21.42 9.20
N ARG A 253 -0.87 -22.11 10.30
CA ARG A 253 -2.26 -22.53 10.58
C ARG A 253 -3.18 -21.34 10.74
N ALA A 254 -2.76 -20.30 11.46
CA ALA A 254 -3.52 -19.08 11.61
C ALA A 254 -3.74 -18.40 10.25
N ALA A 255 -2.70 -18.26 9.42
CA ALA A 255 -2.81 -17.61 8.12
C ALA A 255 -3.77 -18.38 7.19
N TYR A 256 -3.68 -19.71 7.18
CA TYR A 256 -4.53 -20.55 6.35
C TYR A 256 -5.99 -20.57 6.84
N HIS A 257 -6.23 -20.90 8.11
CA HIS A 257 -7.59 -21.12 8.61
C HIS A 257 -8.37 -19.84 8.88
N VAL A 258 -7.70 -18.73 9.20
CA VAL A 258 -8.36 -17.46 9.54
C VAL A 258 -8.40 -16.51 8.35
N CYS A 259 -7.32 -16.45 7.57
CA CYS A 259 -7.23 -15.52 6.44
C CYS A 259 -7.47 -16.19 5.08
N GLY A 260 -7.44 -17.53 5.00
CA GLY A 260 -7.53 -18.27 3.73
C GLY A 260 -6.23 -18.25 2.93
N ILE A 261 -5.10 -17.92 3.55
CA ILE A 261 -3.85 -17.61 2.85
C ILE A 261 -2.83 -18.72 3.08
N PRO A 262 -2.38 -19.41 2.02
CA PRO A 262 -1.31 -20.39 2.13
C PRO A 262 0.05 -19.68 2.17
N LEU A 263 0.78 -19.83 3.27
CA LEU A 263 2.17 -19.36 3.38
C LEU A 263 3.14 -20.52 3.21
N THR A 264 4.21 -20.29 2.45
CA THR A 264 5.30 -21.26 2.26
C THR A 264 6.25 -21.24 3.47
N ASP A 265 7.02 -22.32 3.66
CA ASP A 265 8.01 -22.38 4.73
C ASP A 265 9.05 -21.26 4.58
N ASN A 266 9.52 -21.01 3.35
CA ASN A 266 10.44 -19.92 3.03
C ASN A 266 9.96 -18.56 3.56
N ILE A 267 8.70 -18.18 3.31
CA ILE A 267 8.12 -16.92 3.78
C ILE A 267 8.13 -16.85 5.30
N VAL A 268 7.71 -17.94 5.97
CA VAL A 268 7.60 -17.99 7.42
C VAL A 268 8.97 -18.01 8.09
N GLU A 269 9.97 -18.66 7.49
CA GLU A 269 11.35 -18.64 7.95
C GLU A 269 11.92 -17.22 7.96
N ILE A 270 11.74 -16.46 6.86
CA ILE A 270 12.22 -15.08 6.78
C ILE A 270 11.48 -14.18 7.78
N ILE A 271 10.15 -14.34 7.92
CA ILE A 271 9.35 -13.60 8.91
C ILE A 271 9.89 -13.82 10.32
N PHE A 272 10.07 -15.09 10.72
CA PHE A 272 10.56 -15.41 12.06
C PHE A 272 11.99 -14.89 12.25
N HIS A 273 12.86 -15.01 11.25
CA HIS A 273 14.20 -14.45 11.35
C HIS A 273 14.19 -12.93 11.60
N VAL A 274 13.39 -12.18 10.84
CA VAL A 274 13.36 -10.72 10.90
C VAL A 274 12.68 -10.21 12.17
N PHE A 275 11.59 -10.84 12.60
CA PHE A 275 10.73 -10.34 13.67
C PHE A 275 10.91 -11.02 15.03
N ASP A 276 11.57 -12.18 15.14
CA ASP A 276 12.00 -12.73 16.44
C ASP A 276 13.15 -11.86 16.98
N THR A 277 12.80 -10.86 17.79
CA THR A 277 13.77 -9.85 18.23
C THR A 277 14.51 -10.24 19.50
N ASN A 278 13.92 -11.13 20.30
CA ASN A 278 14.55 -11.67 21.52
C ASN A 278 15.32 -12.98 21.26
N ARG A 279 15.23 -13.54 20.06
CA ARG A 279 15.91 -14.77 19.60
C ARG A 279 15.51 -15.99 20.42
N ASP A 280 14.26 -16.03 20.89
CA ASP A 280 13.75 -17.18 21.64
C ASP A 280 13.23 -18.30 20.71
N GLY A 281 13.24 -18.09 19.39
CA GLY A 281 12.76 -19.03 18.38
C GLY A 281 11.25 -18.93 18.13
N HIS A 282 10.57 -18.00 18.78
CA HIS A 282 9.14 -17.78 18.74
C HIS A 282 8.83 -16.34 18.37
N LEU A 283 7.64 -16.13 17.82
CA LEU A 283 7.21 -14.81 17.38
C LEU A 283 6.08 -14.30 18.27
N SER A 284 6.31 -13.25 19.05
CA SER A 284 5.19 -12.65 19.76
C SER A 284 4.28 -11.87 18.80
N SER A 285 2.99 -11.78 19.13
CA SER A 285 2.06 -10.94 18.37
C SER A 285 2.53 -9.48 18.34
N ASP A 286 3.18 -9.02 19.42
CA ASP A 286 3.67 -7.66 19.56
C ASP A 286 4.83 -7.35 18.60
N GLU A 287 5.78 -8.27 18.45
CA GLU A 287 6.94 -8.12 17.55
C GLU A 287 6.53 -8.04 16.08
N PHE A 288 5.58 -8.88 15.66
CA PHE A 288 5.13 -8.96 14.28
C PHE A 288 4.14 -7.85 13.91
N VAL A 289 3.07 -7.70 14.72
CA VAL A 289 1.93 -6.85 14.36
C VAL A 289 2.29 -5.37 14.44
N ARG A 290 3.15 -4.96 15.38
CA ARG A 290 3.56 -3.55 15.51
C ARG A 290 4.25 -3.01 14.25
N VAL A 291 5.07 -3.82 13.60
CA VAL A 291 5.80 -3.39 12.40
C VAL A 291 4.86 -3.27 11.20
N LEU A 292 3.93 -4.22 11.05
CA LEU A 292 3.04 -4.25 9.88
C LEU A 292 1.85 -3.29 9.99
N LEU A 293 1.36 -2.98 11.19
CA LEU A 293 0.25 -2.02 11.38
C LEU A 293 0.60 -0.61 10.89
N LYS A 294 1.87 -0.19 11.03
CA LYS A 294 2.29 1.15 10.61
C LYS A 294 2.26 1.31 9.08
N ARG A 295 2.65 0.27 8.35
CA ARG A 295 2.58 0.25 6.87
C ARG A 295 1.18 0.43 6.33
N GLU A 296 0.22 -0.30 6.88
CA GLU A 296 -1.18 -0.24 6.44
C GLU A 296 -1.75 1.17 6.67
N ARG A 297 -1.39 1.79 7.81
CA ARG A 297 -1.70 3.19 8.08
C ARG A 297 -0.98 4.14 7.13
N ASP A 298 0.30 3.99 6.83
CA ASP A 298 1.01 4.94 5.97
C ASP A 298 0.45 4.96 4.53
N ILE A 299 -0.08 3.83 4.05
CA ILE A 299 -0.80 3.75 2.76
C ILE A 299 -2.21 4.39 2.86
N ALA A 300 -2.90 4.26 4.01
CA ALA A 300 -4.27 4.74 4.22
C ALA A 300 -4.40 6.18 4.77
N GLN A 301 -3.37 6.70 5.45
CA GLN A 301 -3.36 7.98 6.15
C GLN A 301 -3.37 9.25 5.27
N PRO A 302 -3.12 9.25 3.94
CA PRO A 302 -3.38 10.46 3.16
C PRO A 302 -4.85 10.94 3.26
N VAL A 303 -5.80 10.05 3.62
CA VAL A 303 -7.25 10.32 3.51
C VAL A 303 -8.02 10.19 4.84
N GLU A 304 -7.49 9.56 5.89
CA GLU A 304 -8.19 9.44 7.20
C GLU A 304 -8.58 10.80 7.81
N SER A 305 -7.91 11.90 7.46
CA SER A 305 -8.23 13.23 8.00
C SER A 305 -9.27 14.03 7.22
N GLY A 306 -9.77 13.52 6.08
CA GLY A 306 -10.57 14.30 5.14
C GLY A 306 -12.06 13.97 5.11
N ILE A 307 -12.40 12.84 4.49
CA ILE A 307 -13.81 12.41 4.29
C ILE A 307 -14.12 11.17 5.13
N PHE A 308 -13.19 10.22 5.21
CA PHE A 308 -13.35 9.04 6.08
C PHE A 308 -13.17 9.37 7.57
N GLY A 309 -12.53 10.49 7.92
CA GLY A 309 -12.48 11.01 9.28
C GLY A 309 -13.84 11.48 9.81
N LEU A 310 -14.72 11.97 8.92
CA LEU A 310 -16.11 12.29 9.26
C LEU A 310 -16.92 11.01 9.53
N LEU A 311 -16.69 9.94 8.76
CA LEU A 311 -17.33 8.64 8.99
C LEU A 311 -16.79 7.93 10.25
N SER A 312 -15.49 8.04 10.53
CA SER A 312 -14.87 7.44 11.72
C SER A 312 -15.29 8.15 13.01
N CYS A 313 -15.51 9.47 12.98
CA CYS A 313 -16.10 10.21 14.10
C CYS A 313 -17.52 9.75 14.43
N CYS A 314 -18.36 9.47 13.42
CA CYS A 314 -19.70 8.94 13.65
C CYS A 314 -19.68 7.52 14.26
N TRP A 315 -18.68 6.70 13.90
CA TRP A 315 -18.51 5.35 14.45
C TRP A 315 -17.95 5.37 15.89
N HIS A 316 -17.02 6.27 16.19
CA HIS A 316 -16.46 6.42 17.54
C HIS A 316 -17.44 7.04 18.56
N CYS A 317 -18.37 7.89 18.12
CA CYS A 317 -19.40 8.45 19.00
C CYS A 317 -20.48 7.44 19.43
N SER A 318 -20.75 6.40 18.62
CA SER A 318 -21.70 5.34 19.03
C SER A 318 -21.09 4.29 19.95
N ASN A 319 -19.77 4.04 19.87
CA ASN A 319 -19.11 3.03 20.72
C ASN A 319 -18.68 3.54 22.11
N ASN A 320 -18.67 4.85 22.34
CA ASN A 320 -18.36 5.43 23.66
C ASN A 320 -19.59 5.70 24.55
N SER A 321 -20.79 5.32 24.11
CA SER A 321 -22.04 5.63 24.83
C SER A 321 -22.77 4.41 25.39
N SER A 322 -22.20 3.19 25.33
CA SER A 322 -22.96 1.98 25.71
C SER A 322 -22.14 0.81 26.26
N ILE A 323 -21.09 1.04 27.06
CA ILE A 323 -20.50 -0.02 27.91
C ILE A 323 -20.12 0.58 29.26
N GLY A 324 -21.13 0.88 30.07
CA GLY A 324 -20.93 1.47 31.39
C GLY A 324 -22.20 1.43 32.24
N ARG A 325 -22.78 0.25 32.43
CA ARG A 325 -23.67 -0.14 33.56
C ARG A 325 -24.40 -1.44 33.24
N VAL A 326 -23.80 -2.59 33.53
CA VAL A 326 -24.44 -3.74 34.20
C VAL A 326 -23.31 -4.54 34.84
N ILE A 327 -23.31 -4.60 36.18
CA ILE A 327 -22.81 -5.62 37.12
C ILE A 327 -22.55 -4.88 38.44
N THR A 328 -23.61 -4.75 39.22
CA THR A 328 -23.74 -5.18 40.64
C THR A 328 -25.22 -5.20 40.95
#